data_AF-A0A954BNB8-F1
#
_entry.id   AF-A0A954BNB8-F1
#
_cell.length_a   1.000
_cell.length_b   1.000
_cell.length_c   1.000
_cell.angle_alpha   90.00
_cell.angle_beta   90.00
_cell.angle_gamma   90.00
#
_symmetry.space_group_name_H-M   'P 1'
#
loop_
_entity.id
_entity.type
_entity.pdbx_description
1 polymer ?
#
loop_
_entity_poly.entity_id
_entity_poly.type
_entity_poly.pdbx_seq_one_letter_code
_entity_poly.pdbx_strand_id
1 'polypeptide(L)'
;MADPVDAGAAPITGRCYCGATTITATAPPNAIAYCHCVDCRRSTGAPVAAFAGFDEAAVTFSPDDGRSVSVTPGVERTFCASCGSPLAGRYDYLPGQVYVGLGLLDQADELAPQLHAHASQRLKWLHIDDGLPRVENTSRAQLRDPAG
;
A
#
# COMPACT_ATOMS: atom_id res chain seq x y z
N MET A 1 17.66 19.89 19.71
CA MET A 1 16.83 19.68 18.50
C MET A 1 17.07 18.26 18.02
N ALA A 2 16.42 17.33 18.70
CA ALA A 2 16.14 15.96 18.32
C ALA A 2 15.19 15.48 19.41
N ASP A 3 14.11 14.82 19.02
CA ASP A 3 13.79 13.54 19.64
C ASP A 3 13.08 12.64 18.60
N PRO A 4 13.45 11.36 18.54
CA PRO A 4 12.86 10.37 17.64
C PRO A 4 11.44 10.06 18.13
N VAL A 5 10.50 9.96 17.20
CA VAL A 5 9.13 9.55 17.51
C VAL A 5 9.12 8.11 18.05
N ASP A 6 8.97 8.05 19.37
CA ASP A 6 8.33 7.05 20.23
C ASP A 6 8.48 5.56 19.86
N ALA A 7 9.30 4.86 20.65
CA ALA A 7 9.40 3.40 20.72
C ALA A 7 8.20 2.76 21.47
N GLY A 8 6.97 3.27 21.26
CA GLY A 8 5.79 2.97 22.06
C GLY A 8 4.48 2.76 21.30
N ALA A 9 4.44 3.02 19.98
CA ALA A 9 3.26 2.67 19.18
C ALA A 9 3.21 1.15 18.97
N ALA A 10 2.07 0.53 19.28
CA ALA A 10 1.87 -0.90 19.03
C ALA A 10 2.13 -1.22 17.54
N PRO A 11 2.76 -2.37 17.24
CA PRO A 11 3.07 -2.71 15.86
C PRO A 11 1.79 -2.84 15.03
N ILE A 12 1.84 -2.37 13.78
CA ILE A 12 0.75 -2.59 12.83
C ILE A 12 0.82 -4.06 12.40
N THR A 13 -0.31 -4.75 12.49
CA THR A 13 -0.40 -6.18 12.15
C THR A 13 -1.38 -6.37 11.01
N GLY A 14 -1.33 -7.55 10.40
CA GLY A 14 -2.26 -7.92 9.36
C GLY A 14 -2.10 -9.37 8.94
N ARG A 15 -2.94 -9.78 8.00
CA ARG A 15 -2.88 -11.12 7.41
C ARG A 15 -3.52 -11.15 6.04
N CYS A 16 -3.13 -12.13 5.24
CA CYS A 16 -3.85 -12.47 4.01
C CYS A 16 -5.26 -13.02 4.33
N TYR A 17 -6.10 -13.15 3.29
CA TYR A 17 -7.50 -13.60 3.45
C TYR A 17 -7.61 -14.96 4.19
N CYS A 18 -6.75 -15.93 3.87
CA CYS A 18 -6.77 -17.24 4.52
C CYS A 18 -6.00 -17.30 5.85
N GLY A 19 -5.30 -16.23 6.23
CA GLY A 19 -4.48 -16.18 7.45
C GLY A 19 -3.12 -16.89 7.37
N ALA A 20 -2.78 -17.55 6.27
CA ALA A 20 -1.52 -18.28 6.12
C ALA A 20 -0.27 -17.38 6.19
N THR A 21 -0.37 -16.16 5.63
CA THR A 21 0.69 -15.14 5.69
C THR A 21 0.25 -14.02 6.63
N THR A 22 1.04 -13.77 7.66
CA THR A 22 0.90 -12.64 8.59
C THR A 22 1.82 -11.50 8.20
N ILE A 23 1.44 -10.29 8.58
CA ILE A 23 2.15 -9.04 8.29
C ILE A 23 2.41 -8.36 9.62
N THR A 24 3.64 -7.90 9.83
CA THR A 24 4.01 -7.06 10.97
C THR A 24 4.82 -5.88 10.47
N ALA A 25 4.40 -4.66 10.81
CA ALA A 25 5.16 -3.45 10.58
C ALA A 25 5.58 -2.81 11.91
N THR A 26 6.89 -2.53 12.04
CA THR A 26 7.50 -1.98 13.27
C THR A 26 7.58 -0.46 13.29
N ALA A 27 7.13 0.19 12.21
CA ALA A 27 7.07 1.64 12.05
C ALA A 27 5.74 2.04 11.37
N PRO A 28 5.25 3.27 11.60
CA PRO A 28 4.07 3.77 10.90
C PRO A 28 4.30 3.88 9.38
N PRO A 29 3.23 3.87 8.57
CA PRO A 29 3.36 4.04 7.13
C PRO A 29 3.86 5.46 6.79
N ASN A 30 4.70 5.52 5.76
CA ASN A 30 5.17 6.76 5.15
C ASN A 30 4.10 7.44 4.28
N ALA A 31 3.12 6.68 3.81
CA ALA A 31 2.06 7.15 2.93
C ALA A 31 0.85 6.19 2.97
N ILE A 32 -0.36 6.73 2.84
CA ILE A 32 -1.58 5.94 2.66
C ILE A 32 -2.38 6.55 1.52
N ALA A 33 -2.66 5.78 0.47
CA ALA A 33 -3.22 6.34 -0.76
C ALA A 33 -4.20 5.39 -1.45
N TYR A 34 -5.22 5.98 -2.08
CA TYR A 34 -5.96 5.32 -3.14
C TYR A 34 -5.15 5.33 -4.43
N CYS A 35 -5.22 4.27 -5.21
CA CYS A 35 -4.62 4.17 -6.54
C CYS A 35 -5.65 3.70 -7.57
N HIS A 36 -5.76 4.47 -8.65
CA HIS A 36 -6.75 4.27 -9.72
C HIS A 36 -6.16 3.62 -10.98
N CYS A 37 -4.86 3.34 -11.00
CA CYS A 37 -4.21 2.83 -12.21
C CYS A 37 -4.74 1.45 -12.61
N VAL A 38 -4.65 1.14 -13.90
CA VAL A 38 -5.12 -0.16 -14.43
C VAL A 38 -4.39 -1.36 -13.80
N ASP A 39 -3.10 -1.22 -13.49
CA ASP A 39 -2.29 -2.29 -12.90
C ASP A 39 -2.80 -2.66 -11.50
N CYS A 40 -3.03 -1.67 -10.62
CA CYS A 40 -3.58 -1.88 -9.29
C CYS A 40 -5.01 -2.46 -9.33
N ARG A 41 -5.86 -1.99 -10.25
CA ARG A 41 -7.21 -2.54 -10.39
C ARG A 41 -7.19 -3.99 -10.85
N ARG A 42 -6.32 -4.33 -11.81
CA ARG A 42 -6.19 -5.71 -12.32
C ARG A 42 -5.59 -6.66 -11.29
N SER A 43 -4.60 -6.22 -10.52
CA SER A 43 -3.95 -7.07 -9.53
C SER A 43 -4.83 -7.34 -8.30
N THR A 44 -5.69 -6.40 -7.94
CA THR A 44 -6.58 -6.53 -6.76
C THR A 44 -7.99 -6.97 -7.11
N GLY A 45 -8.41 -6.81 -8.36
CA GLY A 45 -9.81 -6.96 -8.78
C GLY A 45 -10.74 -5.83 -8.30
N ALA A 46 -10.23 -4.86 -7.54
CA ALA A 46 -11.03 -3.78 -6.97
C ALA A 46 -11.20 -2.61 -7.96
N PRO A 47 -12.31 -1.85 -7.91
CA PRO A 47 -12.50 -0.63 -8.69
C PRO A 47 -11.45 0.45 -8.42
N VAL A 48 -10.93 0.49 -7.19
CA VAL A 48 -9.83 1.31 -6.69
C VAL A 48 -9.09 0.48 -5.63
N ALA A 49 -7.77 0.55 -5.62
CA ALA A 49 -6.97 -0.12 -4.59
C ALA A 49 -6.50 0.91 -3.55
N ALA A 50 -6.41 0.51 -2.28
CA ALA A 50 -5.82 1.32 -1.22
C ALA A 50 -4.58 0.62 -0.66
N PHE A 51 -3.51 1.37 -0.45
CA PHE A 51 -2.24 0.86 0.06
C PHE A 51 -1.70 1.72 1.18
N ALA A 52 -1.01 1.08 2.12
CA ALA A 52 -0.13 1.71 3.09
C ALA A 52 1.33 1.42 2.68
N GLY A 53 2.10 2.48 2.45
CA GLY A 53 3.52 2.41 2.08
C GLY A 53 4.41 2.48 3.31
N PHE A 54 5.37 1.59 3.41
CA PHE A 54 6.33 1.50 4.52
C PHE A 54 7.76 1.46 3.99
N ASP A 55 8.73 1.79 4.86
CA ASP A 55 10.10 1.37 4.64
C ASP A 55 10.15 -0.16 4.60
N GLU A 56 10.81 -0.73 3.61
CA GLU A 56 10.80 -2.18 3.40
C GLU A 56 11.39 -2.95 4.61
N ALA A 57 12.43 -2.40 5.23
CA ALA A 57 13.05 -2.98 6.42
C ALA A 57 12.13 -2.97 7.67
N ALA A 58 11.05 -2.19 7.65
CA ALA A 58 10.09 -2.12 8.76
C ALA A 58 8.97 -3.16 8.65
N VAL A 59 8.82 -3.85 7.50
CA VAL A 59 7.73 -4.81 7.27
C VAL A 59 8.27 -6.22 7.15
N THR A 60 7.64 -7.15 7.87
CA THR A 60 7.90 -8.59 7.77
C THR A 60 6.64 -9.31 7.33
N PHE A 61 6.79 -10.23 6.38
CA PHE A 61 5.78 -11.22 6.03
C PHE A 61 6.18 -12.55 6.64
N SER A 62 5.27 -13.24 7.33
CA SER A 62 5.57 -14.52 7.96
C SER A 62 4.49 -15.58 7.67
N PRO A 63 4.84 -16.71 7.04
CA PRO A 63 6.14 -16.97 6.40
C PRO A 63 6.37 -16.01 5.21
N ASP A 64 7.62 -15.82 4.82
CA ASP A 64 7.98 -15.10 3.60
C ASP A 64 7.87 -16.04 2.39
N ASP A 65 6.65 -16.54 2.14
CA ASP A 65 6.34 -17.51 1.09
C ASP A 65 5.57 -16.88 -0.07
N GLY A 66 5.57 -15.55 -0.15
CA GLY A 66 4.87 -14.80 -1.19
C GLY A 66 5.35 -15.17 -2.59
N ARG A 67 4.40 -15.21 -3.53
CA ARG A 67 4.71 -15.34 -4.96
C ARG A 67 4.74 -13.95 -5.59
N SER A 68 5.92 -13.53 -6.04
CA SER A 68 6.07 -12.27 -6.78
C SER A 68 5.84 -12.46 -8.27
N VAL A 69 5.07 -11.55 -8.86
CA VAL A 69 4.76 -11.49 -10.29
C VAL A 69 5.02 -10.08 -10.80
N SER A 70 5.73 -9.98 -11.92
CA SER A 70 6.00 -8.71 -12.60
C SER A 70 5.51 -8.79 -14.04
N VAL A 71 4.42 -8.10 -14.33
CA VAL A 71 3.87 -7.97 -15.70
C VAL A 71 4.23 -6.61 -16.31
N THR A 72 4.31 -5.58 -15.47
CA THR A 72 4.72 -4.23 -15.85
C THR A 72 6.19 -4.04 -15.46
N PRO A 73 7.07 -3.54 -16.36
CA PRO A 73 8.47 -3.29 -16.03
C PRO A 73 8.63 -2.39 -14.80
N GLY A 74 9.51 -2.80 -13.87
CA GLY A 74 9.77 -2.08 -12.63
C GLY A 74 8.63 -2.07 -11.62
N VAL A 75 7.64 -2.97 -11.78
CA VAL A 75 6.55 -3.20 -10.82
C VAL A 75 6.54 -4.67 -10.43
N GLU A 76 6.78 -4.93 -9.15
CA GLU A 76 6.62 -6.26 -8.56
C GLU A 76 5.35 -6.29 -7.71
N ARG A 77 4.58 -7.37 -7.86
CA ARG A 77 3.39 -7.65 -7.05
C ARG A 77 3.56 -8.97 -6.32
N THR A 78 3.48 -8.96 -4.99
CA THR A 78 3.56 -10.16 -4.16
C THR A 78 2.16 -10.62 -3.75
N PHE A 79 1.88 -11.90 -3.91
CA PHE A 79 0.62 -12.52 -3.52
C PHE A 79 0.85 -13.65 -2.52
N CYS A 80 -0.13 -13.91 -1.65
CA CYS A 80 -0.09 -15.06 -0.76
C CYS A 80 -0.07 -16.36 -1.58
N ALA A 81 0.90 -17.24 -1.34
CA ALA A 81 1.02 -18.48 -2.10
C ALA A 81 -0.17 -19.44 -1.92
N SER A 82 -0.87 -19.37 -0.79
CA SER A 82 -1.99 -20.25 -0.47
C SER A 82 -3.33 -19.78 -1.04
N CYS A 83 -3.64 -18.48 -0.93
CA CYS A 83 -4.97 -17.96 -1.29
C CYS A 83 -4.97 -16.90 -2.40
N GLY A 84 -3.80 -16.43 -2.83
CA GLY A 84 -3.69 -15.41 -3.88
C GLY A 84 -4.05 -13.99 -3.45
N SER A 85 -4.25 -13.69 -2.16
CA SER A 85 -4.44 -12.31 -1.71
C SER A 85 -3.28 -11.42 -2.16
N PRO A 86 -3.55 -10.20 -2.67
CA PRO A 86 -2.51 -9.25 -3.09
C PRO A 86 -1.85 -8.62 -1.86
N LEU A 87 -0.70 -9.17 -1.45
CA LEU A 87 0.00 -8.77 -0.22
C LEU A 87 0.61 -7.38 -0.35
N ALA A 88 1.49 -7.20 -1.34
CA ALA A 88 2.30 -6.00 -1.46
C ALA A 88 2.70 -5.67 -2.90
N GLY A 89 3.05 -4.41 -3.12
CA GLY A 89 3.71 -3.93 -4.32
C GLY A 89 5.08 -3.32 -4.01
N ARG A 90 6.06 -3.55 -4.89
CA ARG A 90 7.35 -2.85 -4.92
C ARG A 90 7.55 -2.23 -6.29
N TYR A 91 8.24 -1.09 -6.32
CA TYR A 91 8.36 -0.28 -7.52
C TYR A 91 9.78 0.28 -7.64
N ASP A 92 10.41 0.14 -8.81
CA ASP A 92 11.79 0.60 -9.04
C ASP A 92 11.94 2.12 -8.82
N TYR A 93 10.88 2.88 -9.12
CA TYR A 93 10.84 4.32 -8.93
C TYR A 93 10.58 4.75 -7.47
N LEU A 94 10.36 3.79 -6.56
CA LEU A 94 10.18 3.97 -5.11
C LEU A 94 11.07 2.97 -4.34
N PRO A 95 12.41 3.01 -4.50
CA PRO A 95 13.29 1.98 -3.98
C PRO A 95 13.23 1.88 -2.45
N GLY A 96 13.38 0.68 -1.89
CA GLY A 96 13.37 0.45 -0.43
C GLY A 96 12.03 0.77 0.24
N GLN A 97 10.94 0.80 -0.51
CA GLN A 97 9.58 0.93 0.00
C GLN A 97 8.76 -0.30 -0.40
N VAL A 98 7.86 -0.70 0.48
CA VAL A 98 6.86 -1.73 0.22
C VAL A 98 5.47 -1.18 0.47
N TYR A 99 4.54 -1.44 -0.44
CA TYR A 99 3.16 -0.95 -0.38
C TYR A 99 2.23 -2.11 -0.08
N VAL A 100 1.83 -2.25 1.18
CA VAL A 100 0.94 -3.31 1.66
C VAL A 100 -0.51 -2.94 1.33
N GLY A 101 -1.29 -3.91 0.86
CA GLY A 101 -2.73 -3.72 0.66
C GLY A 101 -3.40 -3.31 1.97
N LEU A 102 -4.02 -2.12 2.01
CA LEU A 102 -4.52 -1.51 3.24
C LEU A 102 -5.51 -2.41 3.97
N GLY A 103 -6.41 -3.07 3.23
CA GLY A 103 -7.43 -3.97 3.79
C GLY A 103 -6.89 -5.30 4.34
N LEU A 104 -5.58 -5.55 4.27
CA LEU A 104 -4.94 -6.69 4.94
C LEU A 104 -4.48 -6.35 6.36
N LEU A 105 -4.45 -5.07 6.72
CA LEU A 105 -3.99 -4.60 8.02
C LEU A 105 -5.15 -4.59 9.03
N ASP A 106 -4.89 -5.04 10.25
CA ASP A 106 -5.90 -5.07 11.31
C ASP A 106 -6.29 -3.66 11.76
N GLN A 107 -5.41 -2.67 11.57
CA GLN A 107 -5.64 -1.25 11.87
C GLN A 107 -6.17 -0.45 10.66
N ALA A 108 -6.75 -1.10 9.65
CA ALA A 108 -7.19 -0.42 8.41
C ALA A 108 -8.13 0.78 8.66
N ASP A 109 -8.99 0.71 9.68
CA ASP A 109 -9.92 1.81 10.05
C ASP A 109 -9.20 3.05 10.61
N GLU A 110 -7.99 2.88 11.16
CA GLU A 110 -7.15 3.97 11.70
C GLU A 110 -6.21 4.56 10.64
N LEU A 111 -6.08 3.88 9.50
CA LEU A 111 -5.13 4.16 8.44
C LEU A 111 -5.87 4.73 7.20
N ALA A 112 -6.49 5.90 7.36
CA ALA A 112 -7.25 6.55 6.29
C ALA A 112 -6.34 7.03 5.13
N PRO A 113 -6.69 6.78 3.86
CA PRO A 113 -6.00 7.36 2.72
C PRO A 113 -6.00 8.89 2.72
N GLN A 114 -4.92 9.46 2.21
CA GLN A 114 -4.68 10.91 2.20
C GLN A 114 -4.74 11.53 0.80
N LEU A 115 -4.80 10.71 -0.25
CA LEU A 115 -4.81 11.16 -1.64
C LEU A 115 -5.35 10.08 -2.61
N HIS A 116 -5.67 10.52 -3.83
CA HIS A 116 -5.96 9.67 -4.99
C HIS A 116 -4.82 9.76 -6.01
N ALA A 117 -4.05 8.70 -6.15
CA ALA A 117 -3.00 8.59 -7.15
C ALA A 117 -3.52 8.03 -8.48
N HIS A 118 -2.91 8.49 -9.57
CA HIS A 118 -3.32 8.19 -10.94
C HIS A 118 -4.80 8.52 -11.20
N ALA A 119 -5.27 9.66 -10.67
CA ALA A 119 -6.68 10.03 -10.64
C ALA A 119 -7.34 10.08 -12.04
N SER A 120 -6.58 10.45 -13.08
CA SER A 120 -7.05 10.42 -14.48
C SER A 120 -7.46 9.03 -14.97
N GLN A 121 -6.99 7.95 -14.33
CA GLN A 121 -7.33 6.56 -14.67
C GLN A 121 -8.55 6.02 -13.92
N ARG A 122 -9.21 6.84 -13.07
CA ARG A 122 -10.40 6.42 -12.31
C ARG A 122 -11.48 5.87 -13.24
N LEU A 123 -12.23 4.89 -12.76
CA LEU A 123 -13.42 4.45 -13.45
C LEU A 123 -14.44 5.58 -13.47
N LYS A 124 -14.98 5.89 -14.65
CA LYS A 124 -15.85 7.06 -14.85
C LYS A 124 -17.07 7.06 -13.93
N TRP A 125 -17.61 5.88 -13.63
CA TRP A 125 -18.77 5.65 -12.77
C TRP A 125 -18.43 5.59 -11.26
N LEU A 126 -17.16 5.51 -10.89
CA LEU A 126 -16.74 5.48 -9.49
C LEU A 126 -16.56 6.92 -9.01
N HIS A 127 -17.37 7.30 -8.02
CA HIS A 127 -17.35 8.61 -7.38
C HIS A 127 -17.01 8.43 -5.90
N ILE A 128 -15.91 9.05 -5.46
CA ILE A 128 -15.49 9.11 -4.06
C ILE A 128 -15.32 10.59 -3.74
N ASP A 129 -16.28 11.13 -2.99
CA ASP A 129 -16.36 12.56 -2.69
C ASP A 129 -15.89 12.83 -1.26
N ASP A 130 -14.58 12.76 -1.07
CA ASP A 130 -13.89 12.87 0.22
C ASP A 130 -13.02 14.13 0.36
N GLY A 131 -13.02 15.01 -0.65
CA GLY A 131 -12.21 16.22 -0.67
C GLY A 131 -10.68 16.01 -0.75
N LEU A 132 -10.18 14.78 -0.86
CA LEU A 132 -8.74 14.50 -0.85
C LEU A 132 -8.02 15.01 -2.12
N PRO A 133 -6.71 15.29 -2.10
CA PRO A 133 -5.95 15.62 -3.31
C PRO A 133 -5.99 14.52 -4.37
N ARG A 134 -6.07 14.91 -5.65
CA ARG A 134 -6.07 14.01 -6.82
C ARG A 134 -4.80 14.29 -7.61
N VAL A 135 -3.90 13.32 -7.68
CA VAL A 135 -2.59 13.45 -8.34
C VAL A 135 -2.44 12.45 -9.47
N GLU A 136 -1.59 12.78 -10.45
CA GLU A 136 -1.45 11.98 -11.68
C GLU A 136 -0.46 10.80 -11.56
N ASN A 137 0.40 10.80 -10.54
CA ASN A 137 1.42 9.77 -10.34
C ASN A 137 1.76 9.55 -8.86
N THR A 138 2.64 8.58 -8.61
CA THR A 138 3.09 8.13 -7.28
C THR A 138 4.57 8.44 -7.08
N SER A 139 4.96 9.71 -6.97
CA SER A 139 6.32 10.06 -6.52
C SER A 139 6.44 10.07 -5.00
N ARG A 140 7.65 9.87 -4.44
CA ARG A 140 7.88 9.99 -2.99
C ARG A 140 7.40 11.33 -2.41
N ALA A 141 7.60 12.42 -3.15
CA ALA A 141 7.18 13.74 -2.72
C ALA A 141 5.66 13.82 -2.58
N GLN A 142 4.91 13.43 -3.62
CA GLN A 142 3.45 13.46 -3.61
C GLN A 142 2.83 12.50 -2.59
N LEU A 143 3.46 11.36 -2.35
CA LEU A 143 2.96 10.36 -1.40
C LEU A 143 3.15 10.80 0.06
N ARG A 144 4.20 11.56 0.36
CA ARG A 144 4.48 12.09 1.70
C ARG A 144 3.78 13.43 1.97
N ASP A 145 3.65 14.24 0.93
CA ASP A 145 3.03 15.56 0.99
C ASP A 145 2.14 15.79 -0.25
N PRO A 146 0.88 15.34 -0.19
CA PRO A 146 -0.05 15.50 -1.31
C PRO A 146 -0.60 16.92 -1.44
N ALA A 147 -0.44 17.78 -0.42
CA ALA A 147 -0.92 19.16 -0.41
C ALA A 147 0.13 20.16 -0.93
N GLY A 148 1.42 19.79 -0.83
CA GLY A 148 2.55 20.58 -1.29
C GLY A 148 3.18 21.44 -0.21
#